data_AF-A0A1J6VTQ5-F1
#
_entry.id   AF-A0A1J6VTQ5-F1
#
_cell.length_a   1.000
_cell.length_b   1.000
_cell.length_c   1.000
_cell.angle_alpha   90.00
_cell.angle_beta   90.00
_cell.angle_gamma   90.00
#
_symmetry.space_group_name_H-M   'P 1'
#
loop_
_entity.id
_entity.type
_entity.pdbx_description
1 polymer ?
#
loop_
_entity_poly.entity_id
_entity_poly.type
_entity_poly.pdbx_seq_one_letter_code
_entity_poly.pdbx_strand_id
1 'polypeptide(L)'
;MKKYSWMSYVSAGIPIVLMILLFAVPNITERTVVKGIFYALFLGAPVSIILSITALFKKSEKNGFAVLGLSASLLLAGSLIYLLLLGFGMGEA
;
A
#
# COMPACT_ATOMS: atom_id res chain seq x y z
N MET A 1 3.81 8.31 28.72
CA MET A 1 3.02 8.55 27.49
C MET A 1 3.41 7.51 26.44
N LYS A 2 2.50 6.65 25.98
CA LYS A 2 2.79 5.71 24.87
C LYS A 2 3.05 6.53 23.60
N LYS A 3 4.31 6.56 23.15
CA LYS A 3 4.74 7.23 21.91
C LYS A 3 4.52 6.28 20.73
N TYR A 4 4.29 6.84 19.55
CA TYR A 4 4.30 6.10 18.30
C TYR A 4 5.75 5.88 17.85
N SER A 5 6.11 4.67 17.51
CA SER A 5 7.39 4.33 16.89
C SER A 5 7.38 4.75 15.43
N TRP A 6 8.58 5.09 14.96
CA TRP A 6 8.90 5.23 13.55
C TRP A 6 8.32 4.10 12.70
N MET A 7 8.30 2.86 13.22
CA MET A 7 7.72 1.70 12.54
C MET A 7 6.23 1.87 12.23
N SER A 8 5.44 2.45 13.15
CA SER A 8 4.00 2.67 12.94
C SER A 8 3.72 3.83 11.96
N TYR A 9 4.60 4.83 11.93
CA TYR A 9 4.53 5.89 10.91
C TYR A 9 4.87 5.36 9.52
N VAL A 10 5.93 4.55 9.42
CA VAL A 10 6.36 3.94 8.16
C VAL A 10 5.32 2.96 7.64
N SER A 11 4.71 2.15 8.51
CA SER A 11 3.65 1.21 8.11
C SER A 11 2.39 1.91 7.58
N ALA A 12 2.08 3.12 8.05
CA ALA A 12 0.96 3.91 7.54
C ALA A 12 1.35 4.74 6.31
N GLY A 13 2.57 5.31 6.30
CA GLY A 13 3.04 6.19 5.23
C GLY A 13 3.27 5.47 3.91
N ILE A 14 3.88 4.28 3.93
CA ILE A 14 4.16 3.50 2.72
C ILE A 14 2.88 3.23 1.89
N PRO A 15 1.81 2.63 2.44
CA PRO A 15 0.62 2.33 1.64
C PRO A 15 -0.09 3.59 1.15
N ILE A 16 -0.02 4.71 1.90
CA ILE A 16 -0.57 6.00 1.45
C ILE A 16 0.21 6.52 0.24
N VAL A 17 1.55 6.53 0.30
CA VAL A 17 2.40 6.97 -0.82
C VAL A 17 2.17 6.09 -2.04
N LEU A 18 2.08 4.77 -1.86
CA LEU A 18 1.76 3.84 -2.94
C LEU A 18 0.37 4.10 -3.54
N MET A 19 -0.64 4.42 -2.72
CA MET A 19 -1.95 4.81 -3.23
C MET A 19 -1.89 6.09 -4.08
N ILE A 20 -1.17 7.11 -3.63
CA ILE A 20 -0.98 8.35 -4.40
C ILE A 20 -0.34 8.04 -5.75
N LEU A 21 0.69 7.18 -5.76
CA LEU A 21 1.35 6.74 -6.99
C LEU A 21 0.37 6.03 -7.93
N LEU A 22 -0.49 5.15 -7.41
CA LEU A 22 -1.51 4.45 -8.21
C LEU A 22 -2.43 5.43 -8.96
N PHE A 23 -2.92 6.48 -8.28
CA PHE A 23 -3.78 7.50 -8.90
C PHE A 23 -3.01 8.49 -9.78
N ALA A 24 -1.69 8.60 -9.63
CA ALA A 24 -0.85 9.43 -10.47
C ALA A 24 -0.50 8.76 -11.81
N VAL A 25 -0.51 7.42 -11.90
CA VAL A 25 -0.15 6.66 -13.12
C VAL A 25 -0.84 7.17 -14.40
N PRO A 26 -2.16 7.43 -14.44
CA PRO A 26 -2.84 7.88 -15.66
C PRO A 26 -2.33 9.22 -16.19
N ASN A 27 -1.74 10.05 -15.33
CA ASN A 27 -1.23 11.38 -15.68
C ASN A 27 0.24 11.36 -16.12
N ILE A 28 0.90 10.20 -16.14
CA ILE A 28 2.31 10.06 -16.48
C ILE A 28 2.45 9.44 -17.87
N THR A 29 3.07 10.19 -18.78
CA THR A 29 3.23 9.76 -20.19
C THR A 29 4.51 8.95 -20.41
N GLU A 30 5.52 9.09 -19.55
CA GLU A 30 6.78 8.34 -19.67
C GLU A 30 6.61 6.86 -19.28
N ARG A 31 6.74 5.97 -20.26
CA ARG A 31 6.62 4.52 -20.06
C ARG A 31 7.61 3.95 -19.05
N THR A 32 8.83 4.49 -18.97
CA THR A 32 9.85 4.02 -18.01
C THR A 32 9.43 4.31 -16.57
N VAL A 33 8.90 5.51 -16.33
CA VAL A 33 8.39 5.92 -15.00
C VAL A 33 7.17 5.09 -14.62
N VAL A 34 6.24 4.90 -15.54
CA VAL A 34 5.05 4.05 -15.31
C VAL A 34 5.44 2.62 -14.92
N LYS A 35 6.39 1.99 -15.63
CA LYS A 35 6.91 0.66 -15.26
C LYS A 35 7.53 0.65 -13.87
N GLY A 36 8.33 1.67 -13.55
CA GLY A 36 8.91 1.82 -12.21
C GLY A 36 7.84 1.89 -11.12
N ILE A 37 6.76 2.64 -11.36
CA ILE A 37 5.62 2.73 -10.43
C ILE A 37 4.93 1.38 -10.28
N PHE A 38 4.71 0.62 -11.36
CA PHE A 38 4.13 -0.73 -11.27
C PHE A 38 4.99 -1.69 -10.45
N TYR A 39 6.32 -1.68 -10.62
CA TYR A 39 7.21 -2.49 -9.79
C TYR A 39 7.15 -2.07 -8.32
N ALA A 40 7.13 -0.76 -8.05
CA ALA A 40 6.99 -0.23 -6.69
C ALA A 40 5.66 -0.61 -6.05
N LEU A 41 4.56 -0.59 -6.80
CA LEU A 41 3.24 -1.02 -6.33
C LEU A 41 3.20 -2.53 -6.04
N PHE A 42 3.72 -3.34 -6.97
CA PHE A 42 3.69 -4.80 -6.87
C PHE A 42 4.55 -5.34 -5.71
N LEU A 43 5.73 -4.75 -5.49
CA LEU A 43 6.60 -5.12 -4.36
C LEU A 43 6.22 -4.40 -3.07
N GLY A 44 5.80 -3.13 -3.18
CA GLY A 44 5.48 -2.28 -2.04
C GLY A 44 4.19 -2.71 -1.31
N ALA A 45 3.18 -3.19 -2.04
CA ALA A 45 1.95 -3.68 -1.43
C ALA A 45 2.18 -4.84 -0.42
N PRO A 46 2.84 -5.97 -0.77
CA PRO A 46 3.10 -7.04 0.19
C PRO A 46 4.02 -6.58 1.32
N VAL A 47 5.03 -5.76 1.03
CA VAL A 47 5.93 -5.20 2.06
C VAL A 47 5.16 -4.32 3.06
N SER A 48 4.23 -3.49 2.59
CA SER A 48 3.39 -2.63 3.45
C SER A 48 2.47 -3.43 4.36
N ILE A 49 1.92 -4.54 3.88
CA ILE A 49 1.11 -5.48 4.68
C ILE A 49 1.97 -6.11 5.77
N ILE A 50 3.15 -6.65 5.43
CA ILE A 50 4.07 -7.29 6.39
C ILE A 50 4.50 -6.29 7.47
N LEU A 51 4.83 -5.06 7.09
CA LEU A 51 5.21 -4.00 8.03
C LEU A 51 4.04 -3.61 8.95
N SER A 52 2.83 -3.48 8.41
CA SER A 52 1.63 -3.16 9.19
C SER A 52 1.28 -4.27 10.18
N ILE A 53 1.34 -5.54 9.76
CA ILE A 53 1.14 -6.69 10.64
C ILE A 53 2.20 -6.72 11.74
N THR A 54 3.48 -6.55 11.38
CA THR A 54 4.58 -6.53 12.35
C THR A 54 4.41 -5.39 13.37
N ALA A 55 3.95 -4.22 12.92
CA ALA A 55 3.67 -3.08 13.78
C ALA A 55 2.47 -3.34 14.74
N LEU A 56 1.45 -4.09 14.30
CA LEU A 56 0.30 -4.48 15.15
C LEU A 56 0.70 -5.43 16.29
N PHE A 57 1.61 -6.37 16.03
CA PHE A 57 2.09 -7.32 17.03
C PHE A 57 3.07 -6.71 18.04
N LYS A 58 3.52 -5.48 17.81
CA LYS A 58 4.47 -4.80 18.71
C LYS A 58 3.74 -4.24 19.95
N LYS A 59 3.71 -5.06 21.01
CA LYS A 59 2.99 -4.88 22.29
C LYS A 59 3.24 -3.56 23.05
N SER A 60 4.22 -2.76 22.65
CA SER A 60 4.66 -1.54 23.36
C SER A 60 3.88 -0.26 22.96
N GLU A 61 3.06 -0.30 21.91
CA GLU A 61 2.69 0.92 21.17
C GLU A 61 1.18 1.19 21.08
N LYS A 62 0.80 2.40 20.66
CA LYS A 62 -0.58 2.72 20.28
C LYS A 62 -0.80 2.17 18.87
N ASN A 63 -1.57 1.09 18.76
CA ASN A 63 -1.79 0.37 17.50
C ASN A 63 -2.64 1.11 16.46
N GLY A 64 -3.18 2.29 16.76
CA GLY A 64 -4.07 3.02 15.85
C GLY A 64 -3.49 3.26 14.45
N PHE A 65 -2.23 3.71 14.35
CA PHE A 65 -1.58 3.90 13.04
C PHE A 65 -1.24 2.58 12.34
N ALA A 66 -0.95 1.52 13.09
CA ALA A 66 -0.71 0.20 12.51
C ALA A 66 -2.01 -0.40 11.93
N VAL A 67 -3.16 -0.16 12.58
CA VAL A 67 -4.48 -0.51 12.04
C VAL A 67 -4.78 0.29 10.78
N LEU A 68 -4.59 1.61 10.81
CA LEU A 68 -4.78 2.46 9.62
C LEU A 68 -3.86 2.05 8.46
N GLY A 69 -2.59 1.75 8.74
CA GLY A 69 -1.64 1.25 7.75
C GLY A 69 -2.06 -0.09 7.16
N LEU A 70 -2.53 -1.02 8.00
CA LEU A 70 -3.06 -2.30 7.54
C LEU A 70 -4.28 -2.11 6.64
N SER A 71 -5.26 -1.31 7.07
CA SER A 71 -6.46 -1.01 6.27
C SER A 71 -6.11 -0.38 4.93
N ALA A 72 -5.20 0.59 4.90
CA ALA A 72 -4.72 1.21 3.66
C ALA A 72 -3.99 0.21 2.76
N SER A 73 -3.17 -0.67 3.34
CA SER A 73 -2.43 -1.71 2.61
C SER A 73 -3.38 -2.75 1.99
N LEU A 74 -4.44 -3.14 2.71
CA LEU A 74 -5.47 -4.04 2.21
C LEU A 74 -6.30 -3.41 1.10
N LEU A 75 -6.67 -2.13 1.24
CA LEU A 75 -7.34 -1.38 0.17
C LEU A 75 -6.46 -1.31 -1.08
N LEU A 76 -5.18 -0.96 -0.92
CA LEU A 76 -4.22 -0.93 -2.01
C LEU A 76 -4.10 -2.30 -2.71
N ALA A 77 -3.94 -3.38 -1.95
CA ALA A 77 -3.86 -4.72 -2.50
C ALA A 77 -5.16 -5.12 -3.23
N GLY A 78 -6.32 -4.81 -2.65
CA GLY A 78 -7.62 -5.02 -3.29
C GLY A 78 -7.76 -4.26 -4.60
N SER A 79 -7.36 -2.98 -4.64
CA SER A 79 -7.36 -2.18 -5.87
C SER A 79 -6.44 -2.76 -6.94
N LEU A 80 -5.24 -3.23 -6.56
CA LEU A 80 -4.30 -3.84 -7.51
C LEU A 80 -4.84 -5.16 -8.07
N ILE A 81 -5.45 -6.00 -7.23
CA ILE A 81 -6.09 -7.25 -7.67
C ILE A 81 -7.25 -6.93 -8.62
N TYR A 82 -8.09 -5.95 -8.29
CA TYR A 82 -9.19 -5.54 -9.16
C TYR A 82 -8.71 -5.04 -10.52
N LEU A 83 -7.65 -4.22 -10.55
CA LEU A 83 -7.04 -3.75 -11.79
C LEU A 83 -6.42 -4.88 -12.61
N LEU A 84 -5.80 -5.87 -11.95
CA LEU A 84 -5.32 -7.08 -12.63
C LEU A 84 -6.46 -7.87 -13.25
N LEU A 85 -7.55 -8.09 -12.51
CA LEU A 85 -8.74 -8.81 -13.01
C LEU A 85 -9.39 -8.09 -14.19
N LEU A 86 -9.52 -6.76 -14.12
CA LEU A 86 -9.95 -5.92 -15.25
C LEU A 86 -9.03 -6.08 -16.45
N GLY A 87 -7.71 -6.03 -16.24
CA GLY A 87 -6.72 -6.21 -17.31
C GLY A 87 -6.75 -7.61 -17.94
N PHE A 88 -7.17 -8.63 -17.20
CA PHE A 88 -7.39 -9.99 -17.70
C PHE A 88 -8.76 -10.18 -18.39
N GLY A 89 -9.59 -9.13 -18.49
CA GLY A 89 -10.91 -9.21 -19.11
C GLY A 89 -11.98 -9.87 -18.24
N MET A 90 -11.70 -10.10 -16.95
CA MET A 90 -12.67 -10.69 -16.01
C MET A 90 -13.62 -9.66 -15.38
N GLY A 91 -13.62 -8.41 -15.87
CA GLY A 91 -14.46 -7.30 -15.39
C GLY A 91 -15.59 -6.91 -16.34
N GLU A 92 -15.72 -7.57 -17.49
CA GLU A 92 -16.82 -7.38 -18.45
C GLU A 92 -17.83 -8.52 -18.26
N ALA A 93 -18.83 -8.31 -17.41
CA ALA A 93 -20.02 -9.16 -17.28
C ALA A 93 -21.27 -8.30 -17.19
#